data_AF-A0A1M3BCS8-F1
#
_entry.id   AF-A0A1M3BCS8-F1
#
_cell.length_a   1.000
_cell.length_b   1.000
_cell.length_c   1.000
_cell.angle_alpha   90.00
_cell.angle_beta   90.00
_cell.angle_gamma   90.00
#
_symmetry.space_group_name_H-M   'P 1'
#
loop_
_entity.id
_entity.type
_entity.pdbx_description
1 polymer ?
#
loop_
_entity_poly.entity_id
_entity_poly.type
_entity_poly.pdbx_seq_one_letter_code
_entity_poly.pdbx_strand_id
1 'polypeptide(L)'
;MNENKKTHRAREARLTIDCSADQKKKIKMLAAEKEMTITDFMLQLVEEKYSWCPIGLSHIPNEESVKSIEASERGEGLKNFNSMNELYKDLGI
;
A
#
# COMPACT_ATOMS: atom_id res chain seq x y z
N MET A 1 10.01 32.02 22.25
CA MET A 1 8.66 31.55 21.89
C MET A 1 8.66 30.04 22.07
N ASN A 2 7.98 29.54 23.10
CA ASN A 2 7.90 28.11 23.38
C ASN A 2 6.78 27.52 22.53
N GLU A 3 7.15 26.80 21.48
CA GLU A 3 6.21 25.98 20.72
C GLU A 3 5.84 24.76 21.56
N ASN A 4 4.62 24.79 22.11
CA ASN A 4 3.95 23.63 22.68
C ASN A 4 3.81 22.54 21.62
N LYS A 5 4.78 21.62 21.54
CA LYS A 5 4.58 20.31 20.91
C LYS A 5 3.49 19.58 21.71
N LYS A 6 2.25 19.66 21.25
CA LYS A 6 1.16 18.80 21.71
C LYS A 6 1.52 17.36 21.36
N THR A 7 2.05 16.63 22.34
CA THR A 7 2.08 15.18 22.34
C THR A 7 0.65 14.69 22.32
N HIS A 8 0.11 14.42 21.12
CA HIS A 8 -1.11 13.64 20.98
C HIS A 8 -0.80 12.24 21.52
N ARG A 9 -1.09 11.99 22.80
CA ARG A 9 -1.30 10.61 23.27
C ARG A 9 -2.37 10.04 22.36
N ALA A 10 -2.04 9.02 21.58
CA ALA A 10 -2.98 8.35 20.70
C ALA A 10 -4.22 8.03 21.54
N ARG A 11 -5.38 8.60 21.18
CA ARG A 11 -6.63 8.28 21.86
C ARG A 11 -6.93 6.82 21.55
N GLU A 12 -6.79 5.96 22.55
CA GLU A 12 -7.18 4.56 22.42
C GLU A 12 -8.67 4.49 22.05
N ALA A 13 -8.95 3.85 20.91
CA ALA A 13 -10.30 3.64 20.41
C ALA A 13 -10.64 2.15 20.49
N ARG A 14 -11.83 1.83 21.01
CA ARG A 14 -12.31 0.46 21.10
C ARG A 14 -13.17 0.12 19.89
N LEU A 15 -12.75 -0.88 19.12
CA LEU A 15 -13.53 -1.44 18.02
C LEU A 15 -14.31 -2.68 18.50
N THR A 16 -15.59 -2.76 18.16
CA THR A 16 -16.44 -3.95 18.36
C THR A 16 -16.95 -4.41 17.02
N ILE A 17 -16.87 -5.72 16.75
CA ILE A 17 -17.24 -6.31 15.45
C ILE A 17 -18.27 -7.40 15.70
N ASP A 18 -19.48 -7.18 15.20
CA ASP A 18 -20.51 -8.21 15.17
C ASP A 18 -20.24 -9.16 14.00
N CYS A 19 -20.16 -10.44 14.30
CA CYS A 19 -19.92 -11.47 13.30
C CYS A 19 -20.62 -12.78 13.70
N SER A 20 -20.92 -13.60 12.71
CA SER A 20 -21.42 -14.96 12.96
C SER A 20 -20.36 -15.84 13.64
N ALA A 21 -20.80 -16.93 14.27
CA ALA A 21 -19.89 -17.92 14.86
C ALA A 21 -18.89 -18.48 13.83
N ASP A 22 -19.32 -18.70 12.59
CA ASP A 22 -18.47 -19.19 11.50
C ASP A 22 -17.42 -18.17 11.08
N GLN A 23 -17.79 -16.89 10.97
CA GLN A 23 -16.84 -15.82 10.67
C GLN A 23 -15.82 -15.68 11.80
N LYS A 24 -16.26 -15.70 13.06
CA LYS A 24 -15.37 -15.66 14.22
C LYS A 24 -14.37 -16.81 14.22
N LYS A 25 -14.82 -18.03 13.88
CA LYS A 25 -13.95 -19.21 13.76
C LYS A 25 -12.91 -19.03 12.66
N LYS A 26 -13.31 -18.55 11.48
CA LYS A 26 -12.39 -18.29 10.35
C LYS A 26 -11.35 -17.22 10.72
N ILE A 27 -11.76 -16.12 11.34
CA ILE A 27 -10.84 -15.07 11.82
C ILE A 27 -9.82 -15.66 12.80
N LYS A 28 -10.28 -16.47 13.76
CA LYS A 28 -9.39 -17.10 14.73
C LYS A 28 -8.39 -18.06 14.07
N MET A 29 -8.83 -18.83 13.08
CA MET A 29 -7.95 -19.76 12.35
C MET A 29 -6.85 -18.99 11.58
N LEU A 30 -7.22 -17.92 10.88
CA LEU A 30 -6.27 -17.09 10.12
C LEU A 30 -5.26 -16.38 11.05
N ALA A 31 -5.73 -15.88 12.20
CA ALA A 31 -4.83 -15.29 13.19
C ALA A 31 -3.86 -16.33 13.77
N ALA A 32 -4.34 -17.54 14.06
CA ALA A 32 -3.51 -18.63 14.59
C ALA A 32 -2.46 -19.13 13.58
N GLU A 33 -2.81 -19.20 12.29
CA GLU A 33 -1.86 -19.54 11.21
C GLU A 33 -0.66 -18.59 11.16
N LYS A 34 -0.88 -17.32 11.54
CA LYS A 34 0.16 -16.28 11.61
C LYS A 34 0.78 -16.11 13.00
N GLU A 35 0.43 -16.97 13.96
CA GLU A 35 0.86 -16.86 15.36
C GLU A 35 0.49 -15.51 16.03
N MET A 36 -0.64 -14.92 15.63
CA MET A 36 -1.10 -13.61 16.10
C MET A 36 -2.36 -13.70 16.95
N THR A 37 -2.58 -12.66 17.77
CA THR A 37 -3.90 -12.45 18.37
C THR A 37 -4.89 -11.97 17.30
N ILE A 38 -6.19 -12.13 17.56
CA ILE A 38 -7.22 -11.61 16.64
C ILE A 38 -7.09 -10.09 16.48
N THR A 39 -6.73 -9.38 17.55
CA THR A 39 -6.56 -7.92 17.50
C THR A 39 -5.40 -7.54 16.60
N ASP A 40 -4.23 -8.16 16.78
CA ASP A 40 -3.04 -7.86 15.98
C ASP A 40 -3.26 -8.20 14.51
N PHE A 41 -3.90 -9.35 14.25
CA PHE A 41 -4.29 -9.75 12.90
C PHE A 41 -5.22 -8.73 12.23
N MET A 42 -6.24 -8.24 12.94
CA MET A 42 -7.17 -7.25 12.38
C MET A 42 -6.49 -5.89 12.15
N LEU A 43 -5.60 -5.46 13.05
CA LEU A 43 -4.83 -4.22 12.88
C LEU A 43 -3.85 -4.33 11.71
N GLN A 44 -3.16 -5.46 11.58
CA GLN A 44 -2.29 -5.71 10.42
C GLN A 44 -3.07 -5.68 9.11
N LEU A 45 -4.28 -6.26 9.05
CA LEU A 45 -5.10 -6.19 7.84
C LEU A 45 -5.50 -4.74 7.50
N VAL A 46 -5.77 -3.91 8.50
CA VAL A 46 -6.05 -2.48 8.27
C VAL A 46 -4.80 -1.80 7.71
N GLU A 47 -3.63 -2.03 8.30
CA GLU A 47 -2.37 -1.47 7.81
C GLU A 47 -2.03 -1.97 6.41
N GLU A 48 -2.19 -3.25 6.10
CA GLU A 48 -2.00 -3.81 4.75
C GLU A 48 -2.95 -3.17 3.74
N LYS A 49 -4.23 -2.99 4.10
CA LYS A 49 -5.20 -2.36 3.20
C LYS A 49 -4.99 -0.86 3.04
N TYR A 50 -4.47 -0.19 4.06
CA TYR A 50 -4.19 1.24 4.03
C TYR A 50 -2.85 1.56 3.35
N SER A 51 -1.84 0.71 3.56
CA SER A 51 -0.50 0.83 2.96
C SER A 51 -0.46 0.36 1.51
N TRP A 52 -1.28 -0.61 1.12
CA TRP A 52 -1.33 -1.09 -0.27
C TRP A 52 -1.93 -0.04 -1.21
N CYS A 53 -2.84 0.81 -0.73
CA CYS A 53 -3.22 2.06 -1.39
C CYS A 53 -4.18 2.90 -0.54
N PRO A 54 -3.97 4.22 -0.35
CA PRO A 54 -5.00 5.05 0.27
C PRO A 54 -6.25 5.08 -0.62
N ILE A 55 -7.35 4.53 -0.09
CA ILE A 55 -8.68 4.38 -0.70
C ILE A 55 -9.34 5.76 -0.91
N GLY A 56 -8.73 6.60 -1.74
CA GLY A 56 -9.16 7.98 -1.95
C GLY A 56 -8.41 8.74 -3.03
N LEU A 57 -7.30 8.22 -3.58
CA LEU A 57 -6.63 8.82 -4.72
C LEU A 57 -7.02 8.07 -5.99
N SER A 58 -7.82 8.72 -6.84
CA SER A 58 -8.08 8.29 -8.21
C SER A 58 -6.75 7.99 -8.91
N HIS A 59 -6.52 6.73 -9.28
CA HIS A 59 -5.34 6.25 -10.00
C HIS A 59 -5.35 6.61 -11.48
N ILE A 60 -5.95 7.74 -11.85
CA ILE A 60 -5.87 8.21 -13.23
C ILE A 60 -4.44 8.75 -13.39
N PRO A 61 -3.62 8.17 -14.29
CA PRO A 61 -2.32 8.73 -14.55
C PRO A 61 -2.50 10.19 -14.98
N ASN A 62 -1.62 11.07 -14.54
CA ASN A 62 -1.68 12.46 -14.96
C ASN A 62 -1.48 12.56 -16.49
N GLU A 63 -1.73 13.73 -17.06
CA GLU A 63 -1.63 13.93 -18.52
C GLU A 63 -0.27 13.54 -19.10
N GLU A 64 0.82 13.74 -18.35
CA GLU A 64 2.17 13.40 -18.78
C GLU A 64 2.38 11.87 -18.83
N SER A 65 1.93 11.16 -17.80
CA SER A 65 1.95 9.70 -17.77
C SER A 65 1.09 9.10 -18.89
N VAL A 66 -0.11 9.64 -19.14
CA VAL A 66 -0.97 9.20 -20.26
C VAL A 66 -0.24 9.38 -21.59
N LYS A 67 0.33 10.56 -21.85
CA LYS A 67 1.08 10.84 -23.08
C LYS A 67 2.27 9.91 -23.25
N SER A 68 3.00 9.63 -22.17
CA SER A 68 4.16 8.72 -22.19
C SER A 68 3.75 7.27 -22.52
N ILE A 69 2.64 6.80 -21.95
CA ILE A 69 2.07 5.48 -22.24
C ILE A 69 1.66 5.40 -23.71
N GLU A 70 0.86 6.36 -24.20
CA GLU A 70 0.40 6.38 -25.59
C GLU A 70 1.56 6.48 -26.60
N ALA A 71 2.59 7.27 -26.30
CA ALA A 71 3.81 7.34 -27.12
C ALA A 71 4.53 5.98 -27.17
N SER A 72 4.68 5.33 -26.02
CA SER A 72 5.31 4.02 -25.93
C SER A 72 4.53 2.95 -26.70
N GLU A 73 3.19 2.98 -26.65
CA GLU A 73 2.32 2.07 -27.43
C GLU A 73 2.45 2.26 -28.94
N ARG A 74 2.77 3.48 -29.39
CA ARG A 74 3.09 3.78 -30.80
C ARG A 74 4.54 3.46 -31.18
N GLY A 75 5.36 3.02 -30.22
CA GLY A 75 6.79 2.77 -30.42
C GLY A 75 7.67 4.03 -30.41
N GLU A 76 7.13 5.16 -29.97
CA GLU A 76 7.86 6.42 -29.82
C GLU A 76 8.63 6.44 -28.50
N GLY A 77 9.88 6.90 -28.50
CA GLY A 77 10.67 7.07 -27.27
C GLY A 77 11.21 5.78 -26.64
N LEU A 78 11.05 4.62 -27.29
CA LEU A 78 11.61 3.35 -26.83
C LEU A 78 13.10 3.24 -27.15
N LYS A 79 13.89 2.77 -26.19
CA LYS A 79 15.27 2.34 -26.37
C LYS A 79 15.40 0.87 -26.02
N ASN A 80 16.13 0.13 -26.84
CA ASN A 80 16.44 -1.27 -26.61
C ASN A 80 17.89 -1.39 -26.12
N PHE A 81 18.11 -2.28 -25.16
CA PHE A 81 19.44 -2.57 -24.60
C PHE A 81 19.70 -4.07 -24.65
N ASN A 82 20.95 -4.45 -24.86
CA ASN A 82 21.33 -5.86 -24.97
C ASN A 82 21.66 -6.49 -23.62
N SER A 83 21.79 -5.67 -22.57
CA SER A 83 22.05 -6.14 -21.22
C SER A 83 21.59 -5.13 -20.15
N MET A 84 21.42 -5.61 -18.92
CA MET A 84 21.12 -4.76 -17.77
C MET A 84 22.23 -3.72 -17.50
N ASN A 85 23.49 -4.08 -17.75
CA ASN A 85 24.61 -3.15 -17.56
C ASN A 85 24.54 -1.95 -18.51
N GLU A 86 24.11 -2.17 -19.77
CA GLU A 86 23.90 -1.08 -20.73
C GLU A 86 22.74 -0.17 -20.31
N LEU A 87 21.65 -0.75 -19.82
CA LEU A 87 20.49 -0.01 -19.31
C LEU A 87 20.88 0.91 -18.14
N TYR A 88 21.54 0.38 -17.11
CA TYR A 88 21.91 1.16 -15.93
C TYR A 88 22.89 2.28 -16.28
N LYS A 89 23.83 2.01 -17.20
CA LYS A 89 24.73 3.03 -17.71
C LYS A 89 24.00 4.18 -18.43
N ASP A 90 22.96 3.91 -19.22
CA ASP A 90 22.15 4.96 -19.88
C ASP A 90 21.30 5.74 -18.87
N LEU A 91 20.79 5.08 -17.84
CA LEU A 91 20.03 5.70 -16.74
C LEU A 91 20.90 6.49 -15.76
N GLY A 92 22.23 6.34 -15.80
CA GLY A 92 23.17 7.04 -14.91
C GLY A 92 23.15 6.54 -13.47
N ILE A 93 22.77 5.28 -13.26
CA ILE A 93 22.69 4.61 -11.96
C ILE A 93 23.62 3.40 -11.87
#